data_AF-A0A7V9IHE3-F1
#
_entry.id   AF-A0A7V9IHE3-F1
#
_cell.length_a   1.000
_cell.length_b   1.000
_cell.length_c   1.000
_cell.angle_alpha   90.00
_cell.angle_beta   90.00
_cell.angle_gamma   90.00
#
_symmetry.space_group_name_H-M   'P 1'
#
loop_
_entity.id
_entity.type
_entity.pdbx_description
1 polymer ?
#
loop_
_entity_poly.entity_id
_entity_poly.type
_entity_poly.pdbx_seq_one_letter_code
_entity_poly.pdbx_strand_id
1 'polypeptide(L)' 'MTRMVQVAVAGDVTEGEELQAILTSAGIESQLQTTGEDDPLTVLVPESSLEAAQDAIEAMTEPDELIVEP' A
#
# COMPACT_ATOMS: atom_id res chain seq x y z
N MET A 1 -6.90 2.71 20.47
CA MET A 1 -6.95 1.72 19.37
C MET A 1 -6.92 2.52 18.09
N THR A 2 -5.84 2.41 17.33
CA THR A 2 -5.74 2.97 15.98
C THR A 2 -6.67 2.17 15.07
N ARG A 3 -7.62 2.84 14.41
CA ARG A 3 -8.46 2.18 13.41
C ARG A 3 -7.57 1.87 12.22
N MET A 4 -7.55 0.61 11.80
CA MET A 4 -6.88 0.20 10.57
C MET A 4 -7.85 0.39 9.40
N VAL A 5 -7.36 0.98 8.32
CA VAL A 5 -8.12 1.23 7.09
C VAL A 5 -7.37 0.65 5.91
N GLN A 6 -8.11 0.18 4.92
CA GLN A 6 -7.55 -0.33 3.68
C GLN A 6 -6.96 0.80 2.85
N VAL A 7 -5.70 0.65 2.46
CA VAL A 7 -5.03 1.55 1.52
C VAL A 7 -4.93 0.95 0.12
N ALA A 8 -4.70 -0.36 0.01
CA ALA A 8 -4.51 -1.06 -1.25
C ALA A 8 -4.91 -2.54 -1.16
N VAL A 9 -5.06 -3.17 -2.33
CA VAL A 9 -5.26 -4.61 -2.49
C VAL A 9 -4.19 -5.13 -3.43
N ALA A 10 -3.41 -6.10 -2.96
CA ALA A 10 -2.45 -6.85 -3.75
C ALA A 10 -3.11 -8.11 -4.31
N GLY A 11 -2.78 -8.47 -5.55
CA GLY A 11 -3.22 -9.69 -6.21
C GLY A 11 -2.58 -10.95 -5.64
N ASP A 12 -1.37 -10.84 -5.07
CA ASP A 12 -0.65 -11.95 -4.45
C ASP A 12 0.24 -11.52 -3.28
N VAL A 13 0.88 -12.49 -2.62
CA VAL A 13 1.74 -12.25 -1.45
C VAL A 13 2.94 -11.39 -1.81
N THR A 14 3.52 -11.57 -2.99
CA THR A 14 4.70 -10.82 -3.45
C THR A 14 4.36 -9.34 -3.55
N GLU A 15 3.27 -9.01 -4.25
CA GLU A 15 2.83 -7.61 -4.39
C GLU A 15 2.44 -7.00 -3.02
N GLY A 16 1.84 -7.79 -2.13
CA GLY A 16 1.54 -7.36 -0.76
C GLY A 16 2.80 -7.00 0.04
N GLU A 17 3.84 -7.84 -0.05
CA GLU A 17 5.13 -7.58 0.58
C GLU A 17 5.84 -6.35 -0.02
N GLU A 18 5.74 -6.14 -1.34
CA GLU A 18 6.27 -4.94 -2.01
C GLU A 18 5.60 -3.66 -1.50
N LEU A 19 4.26 -3.64 -1.43
CA LEU A 19 3.51 -2.51 -0.86
C LEU A 19 3.86 -2.28 0.61
N GLN A 20 3.99 -3.33 1.41
CA GLN A 20 4.41 -3.22 2.80
C GLN A 20 5.84 -2.66 2.91
N ALA A 21 6.76 -3.04 2.02
CA ALA A 21 8.13 -2.54 2.01
C ALA A 21 8.18 -1.04 1.70
N ILE A 22 7.37 -0.58 0.74
CA ILE A 22 7.21 0.85 0.41
C ILE A 22 6.74 1.63 1.65
N LEU A 23 5.67 1.17 2.28
CA LEU A 23 5.11 1.82 3.48
C LEU A 23 6.10 1.82 4.65
N THR A 24 6.83 0.72 4.83
CA THR A 24 7.87 0.61 5.86
C THR A 24 9.03 1.58 5.61
N SER A 25 9.44 1.75 4.35
CA SER A 25 10.47 2.72 3.95
C SER A 25 10.04 4.16 4.26
N ALA A 26 8.75 4.46 4.11
CA ALA A 26 8.15 5.74 4.50
C ALA A 26 7.94 5.90 6.02
N GLY A 27 8.26 4.88 6.82
CA GLY A 27 8.04 4.88 8.28
C GLY A 27 6.58 4.69 8.69
N ILE A 28 5.76 4.13 7.80
CA ILE A 28 4.33 3.90 7.99
C ILE A 28 4.10 2.45 8.41
N GLU A 29 3.45 2.27 9.57
CA GLU A 29 3.01 0.96 10.01
C GLU A 29 1.93 0.43 9.04
N SER A 30 2.13 -0.78 8.54
CA SER A 30 1.15 -1.46 7.68
C SER A 30 0.98 -2.92 8.07
N GLN A 31 -0.18 -3.47 7.77
CA GLN A 31 -0.53 -4.86 8.04
C GLN A 31 -1.13 -5.50 6.79
N LEU A 32 -0.74 -6.74 6.52
CA LEU A 32 -1.31 -7.54 5.44
C LEU A 32 -2.39 -8.46 6.00
N GLN A 33 -3.55 -8.47 5.36
CA GLN A 33 -4.66 -9.32 5.72
C GLN A 33 -5.11 -10.12 4.50
N THR A 34 -5.15 -11.45 4.62
CA THR A 34 -5.68 -12.34 3.57
C THR A 34 -6.86 -13.15 4.09
N THR A 35 -7.77 -13.54 3.20
CA THR A 35 -8.88 -14.48 3.49
C THR A 35 -8.58 -15.93 3.09
N GLY A 36 -7.44 -16.20 2.43
CA GLY A 36 -7.08 -17.52 1.92
C GLY A 36 -5.69 -17.55 1.27
N GLU A 37 -5.16 -18.74 0.95
CA GLU A 37 -3.81 -18.89 0.38
C GLU A 37 -3.66 -18.32 -1.04
N ASP A 38 -4.76 -18.26 -1.81
CA ASP A 38 -4.83 -17.72 -3.18
C ASP A 38 -5.75 -16.48 -3.27
N ASP A 39 -6.16 -15.92 -2.12
CA ASP A 39 -6.98 -14.72 -2.10
C ASP A 39 -6.09 -13.46 -2.15
N PRO A 40 -6.62 -12.36 -2.73
CA PRO A 40 -5.92 -11.09 -2.74
C PRO A 40 -5.63 -10.57 -1.32
N LEU A 41 -4.43 -10.02 -1.13
CA LEU A 41 -3.99 -9.49 0.15
C LEU A 41 -4.45 -8.04 0.30
N THR A 42 -5.12 -7.74 1.39
CA THR A 42 -5.49 -6.37 1.75
C THR A 42 -4.38 -5.73 2.57
N VAL A 43 -3.89 -4.58 2.11
CA VAL A 43 -2.93 -3.76 2.85
C VAL A 43 -3.69 -2.75 3.69
N LEU A 44 -3.48 -2.83 5.00
CA LEU A 44 -4.13 -2.00 6.01
C LEU A 44 -3.11 -1.06 6.66
N VAL A 45 -3.48 0.18 6.91
CA VAL A 45 -2.66 1.18 7.62
C VAL A 45 -3.48 1.88 8.70
N PRO A 46 -2.86 2.50 9.71
CA PRO A 46 -3.58 3.38 10.63
C PRO A 46 -4.33 4.47 9.86
N GLU A 47 -5.58 4.75 10.24
CA GLU A 47 -6.42 5.80 9.64
C GLU A 47 -5.71 7.16 9.59
N SER A 48 -4.92 7.46 10.63
CA SER A 48 -4.13 8.70 10.70
C SER A 48 -2.98 8.77 9.69
N SER A 49 -2.58 7.64 9.12
CA SER A 49 -1.50 7.53 8.14
C SER A 49 -2.00 7.20 6.74
N LEU A 50 -3.32 7.14 6.52
CA LEU A 50 -3.90 6.77 5.22
C LEU A 50 -3.41 7.66 4.07
N GLU A 51 -3.45 8.98 4.27
CA GLU A 51 -3.03 9.94 3.24
C GLU A 51 -1.53 9.83 2.94
N ALA A 52 -0.70 9.72 3.98
CA ALA A 52 0.74 9.51 3.84
C ALA A 52 1.07 8.16 3.17
N ALA A 53 0.26 7.13 3.42
CA ALA A 53 0.42 5.82 2.81
C ALA A 53 0.09 5.84 1.32
N GLN A 54 -0.98 6.55 0.93
CA GLN A 54 -1.32 6.76 -0.47
C GLN A 54 -0.20 7.53 -1.19
N ASP A 55 0.28 8.63 -0.60
CA ASP A 55 1.38 9.44 -1.15
C ASP A 55 2.67 8.63 -1.33
N ALA A 56 3.03 7.80 -0.34
CA ALA A 56 4.20 6.94 -0.42
C ALA A 56 4.06 5.85 -1.50
N ILE A 57 2.88 5.25 -1.63
CA ILE A 57 2.62 4.26 -2.67
C ILE A 57 2.68 4.93 -4.05
N GLU A 58 2.00 6.05 -4.23
CA GLU A 58 2.00 6.83 -5.48
C GLU A 58 3.43 7.20 -5.89
N ALA A 59 4.22 7.78 -4.97
CA ALA A 59 5.60 8.19 -5.24
C ALA A 59 6.58 7.05 -5.55
N MET A 60 6.31 5.82 -5.09
CA MET A 60 7.20 4.66 -5.30
C MET A 60 6.71 3.69 -6.39
N THR A 61 5.42 3.74 -6.73
CA THR A 61 4.80 2.83 -7.73
C THR A 61 4.46 3.51 -9.04
N GLU A 62 4.29 4.84 -9.08
CA GLU A 62 4.15 5.57 -10.34
C GLU A 62 5.54 5.82 -10.95
N PRO A 63 5.85 5.23 -12.12
CA PRO A 63 7.06 5.52 -12.83
C PRO A 63 6.79 6.74 -13.70
N ASP A 64 7.18 7.95 -13.28
CA ASP A 64 7.39 9.07 -14.22
C ASP A 64 6.34 9.16 -15.36
N GLU A 65 5.02 9.12 -15.08
CA GLU A 65 4.00 9.34 -16.13
C GLU A 65 3.84 10.85 -16.40
N LEU A 66 4.96 11.51 -16.65
CA LEU A 66 5.10 12.88 -17.18
C LEU A 66 5.17 12.84 -18.72
N ILE A 67 4.25 12.15 -19.39
CA ILE A 67 4.10 12.33 -20.84
C ILE A 67 2.63 12.35 -21.25
N VAL A 68 2.00 13.52 -21.12
CA VAL A 68 1.21 14.09 -22.22
C VAL A 68 1.36 15.63 -22.20
N GLU A 69 2.45 16.14 -22.76
CA GLU A 69 2.43 17.52 -23.31
C GLU A 69 1.49 17.53 -24.55
N PRO A 70 0.74 18.64 -24.77
CA PRO A 70 -0.42 18.72 -25.68
C PRO A 70 -0.11 18.53 -27.17
#